data_AF-A0A133SDD9-F1
#
_entry.id   AF-A0A133SDD9-F1
#
_cell.length_a   1.000
_cell.length_b   1.000
_cell.length_c   1.000
_cell.angle_alpha   90.00
_cell.angle_beta   90.00
_cell.angle_gamma   90.00
#
_symmetry.space_group_name_H-M   'P 1'
#
loop_
_entity.id
_entity.type
_entity.pdbx_description
1 polymer ?
#
loop_
_entity_poly.entity_id
_entity_poly.type
_entity_poly.pdbx_seq_one_letter_code
_entity_poly.pdbx_strand_id
1 'polypeptide(L)'
;MGPLEKRNKWIIQKAKEIIERKGLTGYLEMEPIPNKFKYRPRLYRDKATKMAHFTVLMWEVNKLSDEECLQELERLIDAARDHFFPSLSL
;
A
#
# COMPACT_ATOMS: atom_id res chain seq x y z
N MET A 1 -15.60 -1.67 17.34
CA MET A 1 -14.83 -1.27 16.14
C MET A 1 -15.74 -0.42 15.26
N GLY A 2 -15.41 0.85 15.06
CA GLY A 2 -16.23 1.79 14.28
C GLY A 2 -16.23 1.50 12.77
N PRO A 3 -17.16 2.08 11.99
CA PRO A 3 -17.22 1.87 10.54
C PRO A 3 -15.90 2.17 9.81
N LEU A 4 -15.23 3.28 10.17
CA LEU A 4 -13.95 3.67 9.58
C LEU A 4 -12.82 2.69 9.90
N GLU A 5 -12.79 2.14 11.11
CA GLU A 5 -11.81 1.13 11.51
C GLU A 5 -12.00 -0.17 10.73
N LYS A 6 -13.24 -0.58 10.48
CA LYS A 6 -13.56 -1.75 9.64
C LYS A 6 -13.10 -1.53 8.20
N ARG A 7 -13.37 -0.34 7.63
CA ARG A 7 -12.92 0.02 6.29
C ARG A 7 -11.40 0.02 6.18
N ASN A 8 -10.69 0.65 7.12
CA ASN A 8 -9.22 0.64 7.14
C ASN A 8 -8.65 -0.77 7.14
N LYS A 9 -9.22 -1.68 7.95
CA LYS A 9 -8.80 -3.08 7.98
C LYS A 9 -9.04 -3.79 6.65
N TRP A 10 -10.17 -3.55 6.02
CA TRP A 10 -10.47 -4.09 4.69
C TRP A 10 -9.46 -3.60 3.64
N ILE A 11 -9.14 -2.30 3.61
CA ILE A 11 -8.16 -1.72 2.68
C ILE A 11 -6.78 -2.35 2.87
N ILE A 12 -6.32 -2.46 4.14
CA ILE A 12 -5.03 -3.08 4.47
C ILE A 12 -5.00 -4.55 4.01
N GLN A 13 -6.09 -5.28 4.22
CA GLN A 13 -6.19 -6.67 3.79
C GLN A 13 -6.15 -6.80 2.25
N LYS A 14 -6.85 -5.93 1.52
CA LYS A 14 -6.82 -5.92 0.05
C LYS A 14 -5.45 -5.57 -0.51
N ALA A 15 -4.74 -4.61 0.09
CA ALA A 15 -3.37 -4.32 -0.31
C ALA A 15 -2.45 -5.55 -0.15
N LYS A 16 -2.57 -6.29 0.95
CA LYS A 16 -1.80 -7.52 1.18
C LYS A 16 -2.11 -8.60 0.14
N GLU A 17 -3.38 -8.83 -0.17
CA GLU A 17 -3.81 -9.79 -1.20
C GLU A 17 -3.26 -9.42 -2.58
N ILE A 18 -3.24 -8.13 -2.95
CA ILE A 18 -2.69 -7.66 -4.23
C ILE A 18 -1.17 -7.85 -4.28
N ILE A 19 -0.46 -7.49 -3.20
CA ILE A 19 1.00 -7.70 -3.07
C ILE A 19 1.35 -9.17 -3.24
N GLU A 20 0.60 -10.06 -2.59
CA GLU A 20 0.78 -11.50 -2.68
C GLU A 20 0.54 -12.03 -4.10
N ARG A 21 -0.58 -11.63 -4.72
CA ARG A 21 -0.90 -12.04 -6.10
C ARG A 21 0.14 -11.56 -7.11
N LYS A 22 0.83 -10.44 -6.85
CA LYS A 22 1.92 -9.92 -7.68
C LYS A 22 3.30 -10.51 -7.31
N GLY A 23 3.39 -11.47 -6.39
CA GLY A 23 4.66 -12.08 -5.99
C GLY A 23 5.61 -11.14 -5.24
N LEU A 24 5.09 -10.07 -4.64
CA LEU A 24 5.87 -9.06 -3.93
C LEU A 24 5.96 -9.31 -2.42
N THR A 25 5.41 -10.42 -1.94
CA THR A 25 5.49 -10.86 -0.53
C THR A 25 6.95 -10.94 -0.09
N GLY A 26 7.28 -10.27 1.02
CA GLY A 26 8.64 -10.21 1.54
C GLY A 26 9.55 -9.14 0.90
N TYR A 27 9.06 -8.45 -0.14
CA TYR A 27 9.80 -7.38 -0.83
C TYR A 27 9.16 -6.01 -0.68
N LEU A 28 7.82 -5.95 -0.68
CA LEU A 28 7.04 -4.73 -0.61
C LEU A 28 5.97 -4.83 0.48
N GLU A 29 5.81 -3.77 1.26
CA GLU A 29 4.74 -3.63 2.25
C GLU A 29 4.04 -2.26 2.14
N MET A 30 2.73 -2.24 2.38
CA MET A 30 1.96 -1.00 2.48
C MET A 30 2.11 -0.42 3.89
N GLU A 31 2.49 0.86 4.01
CA GLU A 31 2.39 1.62 5.26
C GLU A 31 1.11 2.50 5.25
N PRO A 32 0.06 2.16 6.01
CA PRO A 32 -1.13 2.99 6.11
C PRO A 32 -0.83 4.23 6.95
N ILE A 33 -1.10 5.42 6.40
CA ILE A 33 -0.97 6.69 7.10
C ILE A 33 -2.35 7.14 7.57
N PRO A 34 -2.70 6.92 8.86
CA PRO A 34 -3.93 7.49 9.42
C PRO A 34 -3.78 9.02 9.51
N ASN A 35 -4.91 9.73 9.53
CA ASN A 35 -5.17 11.20 9.40
C ASN A 35 -4.32 12.18 10.25
N LYS A 36 -3.03 11.93 10.41
CA LYS A 36 -2.05 12.67 11.20
C LYS A 36 -0.86 12.94 10.28
N PHE A 37 -0.45 14.20 10.21
CA PHE A 37 0.77 14.62 9.53
C PHE A 37 1.97 13.85 10.08
N LYS A 38 2.32 12.73 9.45
CA LYS A 38 3.61 12.08 9.58
C LYS A 38 4.34 12.34 8.27
N TYR A 39 5.45 13.07 8.35
CA TYR A 39 6.33 13.24 7.20
C TYR A 39 7.02 11.89 6.94
N ARG A 40 6.40 11.10 6.07
CA ARG A 40 6.93 9.84 5.55
C ARG A 40 7.02 9.98 4.03
N PRO A 41 8.16 9.66 3.41
CA PRO A 41 8.25 9.59 1.95
C PRO A 41 7.18 8.65 1.40
N ARG A 42 6.68 8.94 0.19
CA ARG A 42 5.68 8.07 -0.46
C ARG A 42 6.21 6.67 -0.75
N LEU A 43 7.52 6.58 -1.00
CA LEU A 43 8.26 5.37 -1.27
C LEU A 43 9.56 5.44 -0.47
N TYR A 44 9.89 4.39 0.29
CA TYR A 44 11.19 4.28 0.95
C TYR A 44 11.59 2.82 1.19
N ARG A 45 12.86 2.59 1.53
CA ARG A 45 13.33 1.29 2.05
C ARG A 45 13.64 1.39 3.54
N ASP A 46 13.16 0.44 4.32
CA ASP A 46 13.58 0.30 5.71
C ASP A 46 15.08 -0.04 5.75
N LYS A 47 15.85 0.71 6.55
CA LYS A 47 17.31 0.57 6.58
C LYS A 47 17.77 -0.75 7.20
N ALA A 48 17.01 -1.27 8.16
CA ALA A 48 17.30 -2.48 8.91
C ALA A 48 16.86 -3.73 8.17
N THR A 49 15.62 -3.76 7.65
CA THR A 49 15.06 -4.95 7.00
C THR A 49 15.28 -4.98 5.49
N LYS A 50 15.67 -3.85 4.88
CA LYS A 50 15.73 -3.65 3.42
C LYS A 50 14.38 -3.76 2.69
N MET A 51 13.29 -3.96 3.44
CA MET A 51 11.92 -3.99 2.93
C MET A 51 11.58 -2.67 2.23
N ALA A 52 10.96 -2.75 1.05
CA ALA A 52 10.41 -1.57 0.39
C ALA A 52 9.03 -1.27 0.97
N HIS A 53 8.74 0.01 1.17
CA HIS A 53 7.47 0.50 1.66
C HIS A 53 6.90 1.54 0.70
N PHE A 54 5.58 1.47 0.50
CA PHE A 54 4.81 2.55 -0.10
C PHE A 54 3.75 3.03 0.89
N THR A 55 3.54 4.33 0.97
CA THR A 55 2.57 4.90 1.91
C THR A 55 1.21 5.11 1.26
N VAL A 56 0.15 4.84 2.02
CA VAL A 56 -1.23 5.08 1.58
C VAL A 56 -1.90 6.03 2.56
N LEU A 57 -2.38 7.17 2.04
CA LEU A 57 -3.12 8.16 2.84
C LEU A 57 -4.54 7.66 3.06
N MET A 58 -4.81 7.15 4.27
CA MET A 58 -6.06 6.42 4.51
C MET A 58 -7.29 7.31 4.29
N TRP A 59 -7.22 8.61 4.56
CA TRP A 59 -8.35 9.53 4.34
C TRP A 59 -8.69 9.76 2.86
N GLU A 60 -7.79 9.45 1.93
CA GLU A 60 -8.05 9.53 0.50
C GLU A 60 -8.79 8.27 0.04
N VAL A 61 -8.20 7.10 0.29
CA VAL A 61 -8.75 5.80 -0.13
C VAL A 61 -10.05 5.42 0.59
N ASN A 62 -10.29 5.92 1.80
CA ASN A 62 -11.56 5.69 2.51
C ASN A 62 -12.77 6.37 1.83
N LYS A 63 -12.56 7.39 0.99
CA LYS A 63 -13.64 8.11 0.30
C LYS A 63 -14.04 7.43 -1.01
N LEU A 64 -13.26 6.48 -1.47
CA LEU A 64 -13.47 5.75 -2.71
C LEU A 64 -14.46 4.61 -2.51
N SER A 65 -15.20 4.28 -3.57
CA SER A 65 -15.93 3.02 -3.65
C SER A 65 -14.97 1.82 -3.58
N ASP A 66 -15.51 0.61 -3.40
CA ASP A 66 -14.70 -0.60 -3.30
C ASP A 66 -13.87 -0.83 -4.57
N GLU A 67 -14.49 -0.66 -5.73
CA GLU A 67 -13.85 -0.81 -7.04
C GLU A 67 -12.73 0.22 -7.24
N GLU A 68 -13.01 1.50 -7.01
CA GLU A 68 -12.02 2.58 -7.12
C GLU A 68 -10.88 2.41 -6.12
N CYS A 69 -11.18 1.94 -4.91
CA CYS A 69 -10.15 1.67 -3.90
C CYS A 69 -9.23 0.53 -4.35
N LEU A 70 -9.76 -0.53 -4.95
CA LEU A 70 -8.94 -1.63 -5.48
C LEU A 70 -8.05 -1.14 -6.63
N GLN A 71 -8.60 -0.40 -7.58
CA GLN A 71 -7.85 0.16 -8.70
C GLN A 71 -6.73 1.11 -8.24
N GLU A 72 -7.00 1.94 -7.23
CA GLU A 72 -5.99 2.82 -6.67
C GLU A 72 -4.88 2.04 -5.95
N LEU A 73 -5.23 0.98 -5.20
CA LEU A 73 -4.23 0.10 -4.59
C LEU A 73 -3.35 -0.59 -5.64
N GLU A 74 -3.93 -1.13 -6.73
CA GLU A 74 -3.17 -1.68 -7.85
C GLU A 74 -2.18 -0.67 -8.41
N ARG A 75 -2.66 0.55 -8.70
CA ARG A 75 -1.86 1.63 -9.28
C ARG A 75 -0.70 2.02 -8.37
N LEU A 76 -0.93 2.13 -7.07
CA LEU A 76 0.11 2.46 -6.09
C LEU A 76 1.15 1.34 -5.94
N ILE A 77 0.70 0.08 -5.94
CA ILE A 77 1.58 -1.09 -5.85
C ILE A 77 2.43 -1.23 -7.12
N ASP A 78 1.84 -1.04 -8.30
CA ASP A 78 2.58 -1.07 -9.57
C ASP A 78 3.62 0.05 -9.64
N ALA A 79 3.25 1.27 -9.24
CA ALA A 79 4.21 2.38 -9.17
C ALA A 79 5.37 2.09 -8.19
N ALA A 80 5.07 1.46 -7.05
CA ALA A 80 6.11 1.06 -6.10
C ALA A 80 7.00 -0.07 -6.65
N ARG A 81 6.41 -1.06 -7.33
CA ARG A 81 7.15 -2.12 -8.01
C ARG A 81 8.09 -1.55 -9.06
N ASP A 82 7.59 -0.69 -9.94
CA ASP A 82 8.38 -0.13 -11.04
C ASP A 82 9.51 0.76 -10.52
N HIS A 83 9.30 1.43 -9.38
CA HIS A 83 10.33 2.24 -8.73
C HIS A 83 11.45 1.39 -8.08
N PHE A 84 11.08 0.33 -7.35
CA PHE A 84 12.02 -0.43 -6.54
C PHE A 84 12.62 -1.66 -7.23
N PHE A 85 11.89 -2.21 -8.19
CA PHE A 85 12.15 -3.49 -8.83
C PHE A 85 11.95 -3.42 -10.35
N PRO A 86 12.55 -2.45 -11.06
CA PRO A 86 12.32 -2.22 -12.49
C PRO A 86 12.71 -3.41 -13.39
N SER A 87 13.54 -4.33 -12.88
CA SER A 87 14.01 -5.52 -13.58
C SER A 87 13.26 -6.80 -13.20
N LEU A 88 12.24 -6.74 -12.34
CA LEU A 88 11.36 -7.88 -12.06
C LEU A 88 10.37 -8.04 -13.22
N SER A 89 10.78 -8.80 -14.23
CA SER A 89 9.87 -9.36 -15.23
C SER A 89 9.15 -10.54 -14.58
N LEU A 90 7.86 -10.39 -14.27
CA LEU A 90 6.98 -11.52 -13.91
C LEU A 90 6.49 -12.21 -15.18
#